data_AF-A0A957V873-F1
#
_entry.id   AF-A0A957V873-F1
#
_cell.length_a   1.000
_cell.length_b   1.000
_cell.length_c   1.000
_cell.angle_alpha   90.00
_cell.angle_beta   90.00
_cell.angle_gamma   90.00
#
_symmetry.space_group_name_H-M   'P 1'
#
loop_
_entity.id
_entity.type
_entity.pdbx_description
1 polymer ?
#
loop_
_entity_poly.entity_id
_entity_poly.type
_entity_poly.pdbx_seq_one_letter_code
_entity_poly.pdbx_strand_id
1 'polypeptide(L)'
;LVIPYLDTSLAHLPQPANACYAVIDRPEKPGNVGAILRTADAAGVDGVIVCGGTDLHNPNVVRASLGTLFTVPVAEAPADKAIAWLQGRGVRIVATTPDAT
;
A
#
# COMPACT_ATOMS: atom_id res chain seq x y z
N LEU A 1 -19.43 0.75 -17.69
CA LEU A 1 -18.85 0.94 -16.34
C LEU A 1 -17.54 1.69 -16.52
N VAL A 2 -17.48 2.96 -16.12
CA VAL A 2 -16.20 3.70 -16.09
C VAL A 2 -15.55 3.36 -14.76
N ILE A 3 -14.42 2.67 -14.79
CA ILE A 3 -13.63 2.41 -13.58
C ILE A 3 -12.67 3.60 -13.44
N PRO A 4 -12.66 4.31 -12.29
CA PRO A 4 -11.74 5.41 -12.10
C PRO A 4 -10.31 4.90 -12.19
N TYR A 5 -9.46 5.66 -12.89
CA TYR A 5 -8.03 5.38 -12.89
C TYR A 5 -7.51 5.58 -11.46
N LEU A 6 -6.81 4.58 -10.91
CA LEU A 6 -6.20 4.69 -9.60
C LEU A 6 -5.00 5.64 -9.72
N ASP A 7 -5.09 6.80 -9.07
CA ASP A 7 -3.92 7.63 -8.88
C ASP A 7 -3.07 7.03 -7.77
N THR A 8 -1.94 6.44 -8.14
CA THR A 8 -1.04 5.74 -7.24
C THR A 8 0.11 6.61 -6.74
N SER A 9 -0.01 7.94 -6.82
CA SER A 9 1.01 8.85 -6.30
C SER A 9 1.00 8.93 -4.77
N LEU A 10 2.20 8.92 -4.17
CA LEU A 10 2.39 9.19 -2.73
C LEU A 10 1.77 10.53 -2.29
N ALA A 11 1.59 11.49 -3.20
CA ALA A 11 0.97 12.78 -2.88
C ALA A 11 -0.52 12.68 -2.54
N HIS A 12 -1.21 11.63 -3.01
CA HIS A 12 -2.65 11.45 -2.82
C HIS A 12 -3.03 10.65 -1.57
N LEU A 13 -2.05 10.09 -0.86
CA LEU A 13 -2.33 9.41 0.39
C LEU A 13 -2.86 10.39 1.46
N PRO A 14 -3.89 10.01 2.23
CA PRO A 14 -4.36 10.78 3.37
C PRO A 14 -3.25 11.01 4.39
N GLN A 15 -3.28 12.17 5.04
CA GLN A 15 -2.22 12.61 5.96
C GLN A 15 -2.83 13.14 7.29
N PRO A 16 -3.54 12.30 8.05
CA PRO A 16 -4.01 12.69 9.38
C PRO A 16 -2.85 12.83 10.37
N ALA A 17 -3.11 13.45 11.52
CA ALA A 17 -2.08 13.70 12.54
C ALA A 17 -1.40 12.42 13.06
N ASN A 18 -2.13 11.30 13.10
CA ASN A 18 -1.63 9.99 13.57
C ASN A 18 -1.73 8.94 12.45
N ALA A 19 -1.12 9.24 11.30
CA ALA A 19 -1.23 8.38 10.13
C ALA A 19 -0.58 6.99 10.32
N CYS A 20 -1.29 5.95 9.91
CA CYS A 20 -0.85 4.57 9.87
C CYS A 20 -0.84 4.07 8.42
N TYR A 21 0.33 3.68 7.91
CA TYR A 21 0.46 3.14 6.56
C TYR A 21 1.01 1.72 6.60
N ALA A 22 0.51 0.86 5.71
CA ALA A 22 1.13 -0.44 5.45
C ALA A 22 2.07 -0.32 4.24
N VAL A 23 3.32 -0.77 4.37
CA VAL A 23 4.30 -0.77 3.28
C VAL A 23 4.59 -2.21 2.90
N ILE A 24 4.49 -2.52 1.60
CA ILE A 24 4.74 -3.86 1.07
C ILE A 24 5.93 -3.78 0.12
N ASP A 25 7.04 -4.43 0.44
CA ASP A 25 8.21 -4.50 -0.42
C ASP A 25 8.13 -5.69 -1.38
N ARG A 26 8.13 -5.41 -2.69
CA ARG A 26 8.19 -6.37 -3.80
C ARG A 26 7.26 -7.60 -3.64
N PRO A 27 5.94 -7.43 -3.49
CA PRO A 27 5.02 -8.57 -3.47
C PRO A 27 5.10 -9.37 -4.78
N GLU A 28 5.36 -10.67 -4.68
CA GLU A 28 5.52 -11.56 -5.84
C GLU A 28 4.21 -12.04 -6.46
N LYS A 29 3.16 -12.22 -5.63
CA LYS A 29 1.89 -12.83 -6.06
C LYS A 29 0.74 -11.84 -5.93
N PRO A 30 -0.11 -11.70 -6.97
CA PRO A 30 -1.33 -10.87 -6.91
C PRO A 30 -2.24 -11.18 -5.72
N GLY A 31 -2.33 -12.46 -5.35
CA GLY A 31 -3.13 -12.89 -4.20
C GLY A 31 -2.64 -12.32 -2.87
N ASN A 32 -1.32 -12.15 -2.69
CA ASN A 32 -0.75 -11.58 -1.48
C ASN A 32 -1.10 -10.09 -1.36
N VAL A 33 -1.02 -9.35 -2.46
CA VAL A 33 -1.43 -7.94 -2.50
C VAL A 33 -2.91 -7.80 -2.13
N GLY A 34 -3.77 -8.58 -2.77
CA GLY A 34 -5.21 -8.57 -2.47
C GLY A 34 -5.52 -8.94 -1.02
N ALA A 35 -4.80 -9.90 -0.43
CA ALA A 35 -4.96 -10.26 0.97
C ALA A 35 -4.52 -9.13 1.91
N ILE A 36 -3.38 -8.50 1.62
CA ILE A 36 -2.88 -7.37 2.43
C ILE A 36 -3.81 -6.18 2.34
N LEU A 37 -4.35 -5.84 1.16
CA LEU A 37 -5.33 -4.76 0.99
C LEU A 37 -6.59 -5.00 1.84
N ARG A 38 -7.06 -6.25 1.91
CA ARG A 38 -8.20 -6.62 2.76
C ARG A 38 -7.89 -6.49 4.25
N THR A 39 -6.68 -6.87 4.66
CA THR A 39 -6.23 -6.70 6.05
C THR A 39 -6.04 -5.23 6.39
N ALA A 40 -5.50 -4.43 5.48
CA ALA A 40 -5.31 -2.99 5.60
C ALA A 40 -6.65 -2.26 5.78
N ASP A 41 -7.64 -2.58 4.95
CA ASP A 41 -9.01 -2.08 5.05
C ASP A 41 -9.63 -2.41 6.43
N ALA A 42 -9.53 -3.68 6.85
CA ALA A 42 -10.06 -4.13 8.13
C ALA A 42 -9.33 -3.54 9.35
N ALA A 43 -8.02 -3.26 9.22
CA ALA A 43 -7.21 -2.66 10.27
C ALA A 43 -7.38 -1.14 10.37
N GLY A 44 -8.04 -0.51 9.39
CA GLY A 44 -8.24 0.94 9.34
C GLY A 44 -6.93 1.71 9.10
N VAL A 45 -6.03 1.18 8.27
CA VAL A 45 -4.84 1.95 7.85
C VAL A 45 -5.27 3.09 6.93
N ASP A 46 -4.54 4.20 6.97
CA ASP A 46 -4.81 5.39 6.15
C ASP A 46 -4.36 5.22 4.70
N GLY A 47 -3.48 4.25 4.44
CA GLY A 47 -3.11 3.88 3.09
C GLY A 47 -2.09 2.75 3.01
N VAL A 48 -1.93 2.23 1.79
CA VAL A 48 -0.99 1.15 1.46
C VAL A 48 0.02 1.67 0.45
N ILE A 49 1.31 1.45 0.72
CA ILE A 49 2.40 1.79 -0.20
C ILE A 49 3.00 0.49 -0.74
N VAL A 50 2.98 0.31 -2.05
CA VAL A 50 3.54 -0.86 -2.72
C VAL A 50 4.87 -0.48 -3.37
N CYS A 51 5.94 -1.14 -2.93
CA CYS A 51 7.30 -0.90 -3.40
C CYS A 51 7.69 -1.93 -4.46
N GLY A 52 7.22 -1.70 -5.70
CA GLY A 52 7.51 -2.55 -6.87
C GLY A 52 6.87 -3.94 -6.78
N GLY A 53 7.33 -4.87 -7.64
CA GLY A 53 6.80 -6.24 -7.69
C GLY A 53 5.56 -6.36 -8.59
N THR A 54 4.44 -6.78 -8.01
CA THR A 54 3.19 -7.00 -8.74
C THR A 54 2.47 -5.69 -9.08
N ASP A 55 2.08 -5.53 -10.35
CA ASP A 55 1.24 -4.43 -10.85
C ASP A 55 -0.16 -4.43 -10.18
N LEU A 56 -0.56 -3.31 -9.58
CA LEU A 56 -1.86 -3.14 -8.92
C LEU A 56 -3.03 -3.20 -9.90
N HIS A 57 -2.83 -2.79 -11.15
CA HIS A 57 -3.86 -2.82 -12.19
C HIS A 57 -4.08 -4.23 -12.78
N ASN A 58 -3.27 -5.20 -12.37
CA ASN A 58 -3.41 -6.58 -12.80
C ASN A 58 -4.81 -7.12 -12.41
N PRO A 59 -5.58 -7.68 -13.35
CA PRO A 59 -6.92 -8.23 -13.06
C PRO A 59 -6.94 -9.26 -11.93
N ASN A 60 -5.83 -9.97 -11.69
CA ASN A 60 -5.72 -10.91 -10.58
C ASN A 60 -5.60 -10.19 -9.22
N VAL A 61 -4.96 -9.03 -9.14
CA VAL A 61 -4.93 -8.18 -7.92
C VAL A 61 -6.32 -7.62 -7.67
N VAL A 62 -6.94 -7.04 -8.71
CA VAL A 62 -8.30 -6.50 -8.64
C VAL A 62 -9.27 -7.55 -8.10
N ARG A 63 -9.27 -8.76 -8.68
CA ARG A 63 -10.11 -9.87 -8.23
C ARG A 63 -9.78 -10.33 -6.80
N ALA A 64 -8.50 -10.45 -6.46
CA ALA A 64 -8.08 -10.92 -5.12
C ALA A 64 -8.39 -9.91 -4.01
N SER A 65 -8.42 -8.61 -4.32
CA SER A 65 -8.72 -7.53 -3.36
C SER A 65 -10.18 -7.54 -2.88
N LEU A 66 -11.09 -8.19 -3.62
CA LEU A 66 -12.54 -8.14 -3.37
C LEU A 66 -13.09 -6.69 -3.33
N GLY A 67 -12.49 -5.79 -4.12
CA GLY A 67 -12.90 -4.39 -4.21
C GLY A 67 -12.13 -3.43 -3.29
N THR A 68 -11.37 -3.95 -2.32
CA THR A 68 -10.60 -3.11 -1.37
C THR A 68 -9.52 -2.26 -2.03
N LEU A 69 -9.06 -2.66 -3.22
CA LEU A 69 -8.15 -1.83 -4.04
C LEU A 69 -8.75 -0.45 -4.38
N PHE A 70 -10.07 -0.33 -4.42
CA PHE A 70 -10.76 0.92 -4.76
C PHE A 70 -11.25 1.70 -3.53
N THR A 71 -11.21 1.10 -2.34
CA THR A 71 -11.64 1.75 -1.08
C THR A 71 -10.47 2.19 -0.22
N VAL A 72 -9.36 1.44 -0.26
CA VAL A 72 -8.13 1.77 0.45
C VAL A 72 -7.27 2.68 -0.44
N PRO A 73 -6.79 3.83 0.07
CA PRO A 73 -5.82 4.64 -0.66
C PRO A 73 -4.53 3.86 -0.88
N VAL A 74 -4.11 3.69 -2.15
CA VAL A 74 -2.89 2.96 -2.50
C VAL A 74 -1.95 3.85 -3.28
N ALA A 75 -0.65 3.75 -2.98
CA ALA A 75 0.40 4.39 -3.75
C ALA A 75 1.46 3.37 -4.20
N GLU A 76 2.06 3.62 -5.36
CA GLU A 76 3.21 2.89 -5.87
C GLU A 76 4.44 3.80 -5.87
N ALA A 77 5.52 3.34 -5.24
CA ALA A 77 6.78 4.06 -5.24
C ALA A 77 7.96 3.12 -5.00
N PRO A 78 9.15 3.39 -5.58
CA PRO A 78 10.38 2.75 -5.13
C PRO A 78 10.58 2.85 -3.61
N ALA A 79 11.17 1.82 -3.00
CA ALA A 79 11.30 1.73 -1.53
C ALA A 79 12.07 2.91 -0.92
N ASP A 80 13.12 3.40 -1.58
CA ASP A 80 13.88 4.58 -1.18
C ASP A 80 13.01 5.85 -1.15
N LYS A 81 12.14 6.03 -2.16
CA LYS A 81 11.19 7.15 -2.20
C LYS A 81 10.10 7.02 -1.13
N ALA A 82 9.58 5.83 -0.90
CA ALA A 82 8.59 5.57 0.14
C ALA A 82 9.17 5.90 1.53
N ILE A 83 10.38 5.43 1.82
CA ILE A 83 11.10 5.71 3.08
C ILE A 83 11.34 7.21 3.23
N ALA A 84 11.87 7.88 2.20
CA ALA A 84 12.13 9.32 2.23
C ALA A 84 10.84 10.13 2.47
N TRP A 85 9.73 9.73 1.84
CA TRP A 85 8.43 10.36 2.03
C TRP A 85 7.90 10.19 3.46
N LEU A 86 8.00 8.99 4.04
CA LEU A 86 7.60 8.72 5.42
C LEU A 86 8.47 9.50 6.44
N GLN A 87 9.79 9.49 6.24
CA GLN A 87 10.75 10.21 7.09
C GLN A 87 10.53 11.72 7.04
N GLY A 88 10.33 12.30 5.85
CA GLY A 88 10.05 13.72 5.67
C GLY A 88 8.78 14.20 6.37
N ARG A 89 7.93 13.26 6.79
CA ARG A 89 6.66 13.50 7.50
C ARG A 89 6.72 13.15 8.99
N GLY A 90 7.87 12.70 9.48
CA GLY A 90 8.02 12.25 10.87
C GLY A 90 7.24 10.98 11.19
N VAL A 91 6.84 10.19 10.19
CA VAL A 91 6.17 8.90 10.41
C VAL A 91 7.21 7.89 10.90
N ARG A 92 6.93 7.23 12.02
CA ARG A 92 7.80 6.17 12.55
C ARG A 92 7.72 4.95 11.65
N ILE A 93 8.87 4.53 11.12
CA ILE A 93 8.98 3.32 10.30
C ILE A 93 9.32 2.14 11.20
N VAL A 94 8.54 1.07 11.09
CA VAL A 94 8.78 -0.22 11.76
C VAL A 94 8.82 -1.29 10.67
N ALA A 95 9.90 -2.08 10.64
CA ALA A 95 10.06 -3.16 9.70
C ALA A 95 9.88 -4.51 10.40
N THR A 96 9.21 -5.45 9.74
CA THR A 96 9.17 -6.85 10.16
C THR A 96 10.30 -7.61 9.49
N THR A 97 11.13 -8.29 10.28
CA THR A 97 12.20 -9.16 9.79
C THR A 97 12.29 -10.40 10.68
N PRO A 98 12.51 -11.60 10.11
CA PRO A 98 12.72 -12.81 10.89
C PRO A 98 13.99 -12.74 11.77
N ASP A 99 14.94 -11.88 11.43
CA ASP A 99 16.20 -11.72 12.16
C ASP A 99 16.10 -10.72 13.35
N ALA A 100 14.91 -10.19 13.62
CA ALA A 100 14.70 -9.28 14.74
C ALA A 100 14.90 -10.05 16.06
N THR A 101 15.96 -9.72 16.78
CA THR A 101 16.28 -10.24 18.12
C THR A 101 15.95 -9.22 19.21
#